data_AF-A0A7L4N451-F1
#
_entry.id   AF-A0A7L4N451-F1
#
_cell.length_a   1.000
_cell.length_b   1.000
_cell.length_c   1.000
_cell.angle_alpha   90.00
_cell.angle_beta   90.00
_cell.angle_gamma   90.00
#
_symmetry.space_group_name_H-M   'P 1'
#
loop_
_entity.id
_entity.type
_entity.pdbx_description
1 polymer ?
#
loop_
_entity_poly.entity_id
_entity_poly.type
_entity_poly.pdbx_seq_one_letter_code
_entity_poly.pdbx_strand_id
1 'polypeptide(L)'
;MTRKIFTNTRERWRQQNVNSAFAKLRKLIPTHPPDKKLSKNETLRLAMRYINFLVKVLGEPGLQQTAVATRGSILGLFQQTPCLQSMEELELIENCTVSFPGVSNNIAECW
;
A
#
# COMPACT_ATOMS: atom_id res chain seq x y z
N MET A 1 9.63 29.05 17.15
CA MET A 1 10.20 28.14 16.12
C MET A 1 10.16 26.65 16.49
N THR A 2 9.84 26.30 17.74
CA THR A 2 9.92 24.94 18.30
C THR A 2 8.99 23.91 17.65
N ARG A 3 7.76 24.29 17.26
CA ARG A 3 6.80 23.36 16.62
C ARG A 3 7.28 22.84 15.26
N LYS A 4 7.92 23.68 14.43
CA LYS A 4 8.44 23.28 13.11
C LYS A 4 9.60 22.27 13.24
N ILE A 5 10.43 22.43 14.28
CA ILE A 5 11.53 21.50 14.56
C ILE A 5 10.96 20.15 14.98
N PHE A 6 10.02 20.14 15.92
CA PHE A 6 9.38 18.89 16.39
C PHE A 6 8.67 18.13 15.25
N THR A 7 7.94 18.84 14.39
CA THR A 7 7.28 18.20 13.24
C THR A 7 8.29 17.66 12.22
N ASN A 8 9.37 18.38 11.93
CA ASN A 8 10.43 17.90 11.04
C ASN A 8 11.11 16.63 11.58
N THR A 9 11.45 16.61 12.87
CA THR A 9 12.05 15.45 13.54
C THR A 9 11.14 14.24 13.45
N ARG A 10 9.84 14.42 13.69
CA ARG A 10 8.86 13.33 13.58
C ARG A 10 8.76 12.78 12.15
N GLU A 11 8.68 13.66 11.14
CA GLU A 11 8.60 13.22 9.74
C GLU A 11 9.88 12.51 9.30
N ARG A 12 11.05 13.00 9.74
CA ARG A 12 12.33 12.32 9.51
C ARG A 12 12.32 10.89 10.07
N TRP A 13 11.83 10.71 11.29
CA TRP A 13 11.72 9.38 11.90
C TRP A 13 10.78 8.46 11.11
N ARG A 14 9.64 8.98 10.66
CA ARG A 14 8.72 8.24 9.79
C ARG A 14 9.40 7.79 8.49
N GLN A 15 10.16 8.68 7.85
CA GLN A 15 10.91 8.37 6.64
C GLN A 15 12.05 7.38 6.87
N GLN A 16 12.73 7.43 8.03
CA GLN A 16 13.74 6.44 8.42
C GLN A 16 13.14 5.03 8.56
N ASN A 17 11.94 4.91 9.11
CA ASN A 17 11.23 3.63 9.19
C ASN A 17 10.94 3.06 7.80
N VAL A 18 10.45 3.89 6.87
CA VAL A 18 10.21 3.49 5.47
C VAL A 18 11.52 3.09 4.79
N ASN A 19 12.58 3.87 4.95
CA ASN A 19 13.88 3.58 4.34
C ASN A 19 14.49 2.27 4.90
N SER A 20 14.28 1.99 6.18
CA SER A 20 14.68 0.72 6.81
C SER A 20 13.93 -0.48 6.23
N ALA A 21 12.62 -0.36 5.98
CA ALA A 21 11.84 -1.39 5.30
C ALA A 21 12.33 -1.63 3.87
N PHE A 22 12.63 -0.55 3.14
CA PHE A 22 13.26 -0.63 1.81
C PHE A 22 14.63 -1.33 1.84
N ALA A 23 15.43 -1.15 2.89
CA ALA A 23 16.71 -1.83 3.04
C ALA A 23 16.52 -3.34 3.28
N LYS A 24 15.53 -3.73 4.10
CA LYS A 24 15.17 -5.15 4.30
C LYS A 24 14.69 -5.79 2.99
N LEU A 25 13.83 -5.10 2.24
CA LEU A 25 13.35 -5.59 0.95
C LEU A 25 14.50 -5.84 -0.04
N ARG A 26 15.48 -4.94 -0.13
CA ARG A 26 16.65 -5.13 -1.02
C ARG A 26 17.43 -6.39 -0.73
N LYS A 27 17.56 -6.79 0.54
CA LYS A 27 18.29 -8.01 0.92
C LYS A 27 17.62 -9.29 0.43
N LEU A 28 16.31 -9.24 0.15
CA LEU A 28 15.53 -10.38 -0.34
C LEU A 28 15.52 -10.48 -1.87
N ILE A 29 15.95 -9.43 -2.56
CA ILE A 29 15.93 -9.39 -4.02
C ILE A 29 17.23 -9.98 -4.56
N PRO A 30 17.18 -11.04 -5.39
CA PRO A 30 18.39 -11.59 -5.99
C PRO A 30 19.03 -10.62 -7.00
N THR A 31 20.29 -10.26 -6.78
CA THR A 31 21.08 -9.42 -7.70
C THR A 31 22.53 -9.89 -7.82
N HIS A 32 23.17 -9.53 -8.94
CA HIS A 32 24.62 -9.64 -9.12
C HIS A 32 25.21 -8.24 -9.37
N PRO A 33 26.20 -7.79 -8.57
CA PRO A 33 26.68 -8.38 -7.33
C PRO A 33 25.63 -8.29 -6.18
N PRO A 34 25.77 -9.05 -5.08
CA PRO A 34 24.78 -9.11 -4.00
C PRO A 34 24.62 -7.79 -3.22
N ASP A 35 25.58 -6.87 -3.34
CA ASP A 35 25.62 -5.57 -2.69
C ASP A 35 25.19 -4.41 -3.63
N LYS A 36 24.64 -4.75 -4.80
CA LYS A 36 24.13 -3.76 -5.77
C LYS A 36 23.16 -2.77 -5.12
N LYS A 37 23.44 -1.48 -5.27
CA LYS A 37 22.59 -0.40 -4.77
C LYS A 37 21.39 -0.17 -5.70
N LEU A 38 20.24 -0.77 -5.36
CA LEU A 38 18.99 -0.59 -6.10
C LEU A 38 18.28 0.72 -5.72
N SER A 39 17.79 1.48 -6.71
CA SER A 39 16.89 2.61 -6.46
C SER A 39 15.55 2.14 -5.87
N LYS A 40 14.75 3.07 -5.32
CA LYS A 40 13.41 2.74 -4.78
C LYS A 40 12.51 2.12 -5.85
N ASN A 41 12.49 2.70 -7.05
CA ASN A 41 11.66 2.21 -8.15
C ASN A 41 12.11 0.82 -8.63
N GLU A 42 13.41 0.62 -8.84
CA GLU A 42 13.94 -0.68 -9.23
C GLU A 42 13.65 -1.75 -8.17
N THR A 43 13.81 -1.43 -6.88
CA THR A 43 13.50 -2.34 -5.77
C THR A 43 12.06 -2.83 -5.88
N LEU A 44 11.09 -1.94 -6.12
CA LEU A 44 9.69 -2.31 -6.27
C LEU A 44 9.45 -3.19 -7.51
N ARG A 45 10.04 -2.83 -8.65
CA ARG A 45 9.90 -3.60 -9.90
C ARG A 45 10.55 -4.98 -9.81
N LEU A 46 11.69 -5.11 -9.15
CA LEU A 46 12.36 -6.40 -8.93
C LEU A 46 11.61 -7.25 -7.92
N ALA A 47 11.06 -6.67 -6.84
CA ALA A 47 10.26 -7.40 -5.88
C ALA A 47 9.02 -8.05 -6.54
N MET A 48 8.26 -7.29 -7.35
CA MET A 48 7.13 -7.84 -8.10
C MET A 48 7.55 -8.96 -9.06
N ARG A 49 8.65 -8.77 -9.80
CA ARG A 49 9.17 -9.81 -10.71
C ARG A 49 9.61 -11.06 -9.94
N TYR A 50 10.24 -10.89 -8.79
CA TYR A 50 10.74 -12.01 -8.00
C TYR A 50 9.61 -12.81 -7.36
N ILE A 51 8.57 -12.15 -6.83
CA ILE A 51 7.36 -12.83 -6.36
C ILE A 51 6.74 -13.67 -7.49
N ASN A 52 6.54 -13.07 -8.67
CA ASN A 52 6.01 -13.80 -9.83
C ASN A 52 6.90 -14.96 -10.27
N PHE A 53 8.22 -14.80 -10.21
CA PHE A 53 9.17 -15.86 -10.50
C PHE A 53 9.02 -17.02 -9.51
N LEU A 54 8.96 -16.75 -8.21
CA LEU A 54 8.77 -17.78 -7.18
C LEU A 54 7.44 -18.49 -7.35
N VAL A 55 6.34 -17.78 -7.66
CA VAL A 55 5.03 -18.40 -7.94
C VAL A 55 5.11 -19.37 -9.11
N LYS A 56 5.83 -19.01 -10.20
CA LYS A 56 6.01 -19.91 -11.35
C LYS A 56 6.86 -21.13 -11.01
N VAL A 57 7.95 -20.94 -10.26
CA VAL A 57 8.85 -22.04 -9.87
C VAL A 57 8.17 -23.01 -8.89
N LEU A 58 7.34 -22.50 -7.98
CA LEU A 58 6.63 -23.31 -6.99
C LEU A 58 5.30 -23.88 -7.52
N GLY A 59 4.72 -23.27 -8.55
CA GLY A 59 3.43 -23.64 -9.15
C GLY A 59 3.51 -24.58 -10.35
N GLU A 60 4.71 -24.97 -10.79
CA GLU A 60 4.90 -26.01 -11.81
C GLU A 60 5.10 -27.38 -11.14
N PRO A 61 4.03 -28.19 -11.11
CA PRO A 61 4.09 -29.50 -11.74
C PRO A 61 3.07 -29.56 -12.90
N GLY A 62 3.48 -29.15 -14.09
CA GLY A 62 2.86 -29.56 -15.36
C GLY A 62 1.49 -28.97 -15.71
N LEU A 63 1.34 -27.65 -15.79
CA LEU A 63 0.23 -27.11 -16.59
C LEU A 63 0.64 -25.86 -17.38
N GLN A 64 1.08 -26.17 -18.60
CA GLN A 64 0.73 -25.49 -19.85
C GLN A 64 0.08 -24.12 -19.67
N GLN A 65 0.77 -23.13 -20.18
CA GLN A 65 0.26 -21.83 -20.58
C GLN A 65 -0.92 -21.99 -21.55
N THR A 66 -2.10 -22.41 -21.08
CA THR A 66 -3.33 -22.21 -21.83
C THR A 66 -3.64 -20.72 -21.75
N ALA A 67 -3.57 -20.06 -22.91
CA ALA A 67 -4.08 -18.72 -23.12
C ALA A 67 -5.53 -18.63 -22.64
N VAL A 68 -5.72 -18.31 -21.36
CA VAL A 68 -7.02 -17.97 -20.79
C VAL A 68 -6.82 -16.65 -20.10
N ALA A 69 -7.46 -15.64 -20.68
CA ALA A 69 -7.58 -14.29 -20.18
C ALA A 69 -7.85 -14.31 -18.66
N THR A 70 -6.82 -14.11 -17.86
CA THR A 70 -6.96 -13.93 -16.42
C THR A 70 -7.52 -12.52 -16.20
N ARG A 71 -8.85 -12.43 -16.27
CA ARG A 71 -9.65 -11.36 -15.68
C ARG A 71 -9.24 -11.26 -14.22
N GLY A 72 -8.59 -10.17 -13.84
CA GLY A 72 -8.02 -9.99 -12.51
C GLY A 72 -6.65 -9.29 -12.49
N SER A 73 -6.14 -8.85 -13.65
CA SER A 73 -5.09 -7.84 -13.68
C SER A 73 -5.64 -6.54 -13.10
N ILE A 74 -4.96 -6.00 -12.08
CA ILE A 74 -5.20 -4.70 -11.44
C ILE A 74 -5.24 -3.50 -12.41
N LEU A 75 -5.02 -3.73 -13.70
CA LEU A 75 -5.18 -2.77 -14.79
C LEU A 75 -6.66 -2.59 -15.24
N GLY A 76 -7.64 -3.23 -14.59
CA GLY A 76 -9.05 -3.21 -15.01
C GLY A 76 -9.96 -2.15 -14.36
N LEU A 77 -9.45 -1.20 -13.57
CA LEU A 77 -10.29 -0.18 -12.91
C LEU A 77 -10.77 0.95 -13.83
N PHE A 78 -10.39 0.93 -15.11
CA PHE A 78 -10.85 1.88 -16.11
C PHE A 78 -11.45 1.11 -17.29
N GLN A 79 -12.75 0.81 -17.26
CA GLN A 79 -13.68 0.97 -18.39
C GLN A 79 -15.07 0.34 -18.15
N GLN A 80 -16.03 1.25 -17.96
CA GLN A 80 -17.42 1.25 -18.47
C GLN A 80 -18.55 0.51 -17.72
N THR A 81 -19.42 1.34 -17.13
CA THR A 81 -20.88 1.16 -16.94
C THR A 81 -21.60 0.76 -18.24
N PRO A 82 -22.62 -0.11 -18.18
CA PRO A 82 -23.99 0.42 -18.09
C PRO A 82 -24.99 -0.40 -17.25
N CYS A 83 -25.81 0.37 -16.51
CA CYS A 83 -27.24 0.18 -16.23
C CYS A 83 -27.72 -1.15 -15.63
N LEU A 84 -28.04 -1.14 -14.32
CA LEU A 84 -29.18 -1.89 -13.80
C LEU A 84 -30.25 -0.91 -13.33
N GLN A 85 -31.43 -1.03 -13.96
CA GLN A 85 -32.67 -0.38 -13.52
C GLN A 85 -33.20 -1.05 -12.24
N SER A 86 -33.52 -0.20 -11.27
CA SER A 86 -34.77 -0.18 -10.49
C SER A 86 -35.04 -1.36 -9.55
N MET A 87 -34.84 -1.14 -8.24
CA MET A 87 -35.85 -0.80 -7.20
C MET A 87 -36.57 -2.04 -6.68
N GLU A 88 -36.73 -2.26 -5.38
CA GLU A 88 -37.10 -1.31 -4.31
C GLU A 88 -36.58 -1.92 -2.98
N GLU A 89 -35.65 -1.27 -2.25
CA GLU A 89 -35.89 -0.35 -1.11
C GLU A 89 -36.53 -1.03 0.11
N LEU A 90 -36.22 -0.76 1.38
CA LEU A 90 -35.34 0.13 2.17
C LEU A 90 -35.53 -0.40 3.63
N GLU A 91 -34.74 -0.15 4.68
CA GLU A 91 -34.19 1.10 5.19
C GLU A 91 -33.34 0.79 6.44
N LEU A 92 -32.40 1.71 6.73
CA LEU A 92 -31.82 2.02 8.04
C LEU A 92 -31.14 0.91 8.87
N ILE A 93 -29.81 0.82 8.78
CA ILE A 93 -28.98 0.53 9.96
C ILE A 93 -28.47 1.87 10.50
N GLU A 94 -29.27 2.44 11.40
CA GLU A 94 -28.91 3.54 12.26
C GLU A 94 -28.00 3.04 13.41
N ASN A 95 -26.93 3.79 13.65
CA ASN A 95 -26.32 4.05 14.95
C ASN A 95 -25.53 2.95 15.69
N CYS A 96 -24.21 3.02 15.54
CA CYS A 96 -23.30 3.02 16.69
C CYS A 96 -22.21 4.09 16.49
N THR A 97 -22.60 5.34 16.73
CA THR A 97 -21.69 6.45 17.02
C THR A 97 -21.08 6.22 18.41
N VAL A 98 -19.76 6.02 18.48
CA VAL A 98 -19.02 6.06 19.75
C VAL A 98 -18.03 7.23 19.73
N SER A 99 -18.50 8.30 20.38
CA SER A 99 -17.84 9.42 21.07
C SER A 99 -16.38 9.80 20.73
N PHE A 100 -16.25 10.94 20.04
CA PHE A 100 -15.10 11.83 20.09
C PHE A 100 -15.02 12.52 21.47
N PRO A 101 -13.87 12.56 22.17
CA PRO A 101 -13.67 13.50 23.27
C PRO A 101 -13.45 14.89 22.69
N GLY A 102 -14.32 15.83 23.09
CA GLY A 102 -14.41 17.18 22.57
C GLY A 102 -13.19 18.06 22.85
N VAL A 103 -12.97 18.97 21.90
CA VAL A 103 -12.20 20.20 22.09
C VAL A 103 -12.97 21.10 23.06
N SER A 104 -12.42 21.32 24.26
CA SER A 104 -12.82 22.43 25.11
C SER A 104 -11.82 23.57 24.91
N ASN A 105 -12.29 24.64 24.29
CA ASN A 105 -11.58 25.90 24.23
C ASN A 105 -11.57 26.52 25.63
N ASN A 106 -10.39 26.64 26.24
CA ASN A 106 -10.11 27.69 27.20
C ASN A 106 -8.82 28.39 26.77
N ILE A 107 -8.98 29.65 26.37
CA ILE A 107 -7.90 30.63 26.31
C ILE A 107 -7.54 30.95 27.75
N ALA A 108 -6.33 30.61 28.18
CA ALA A 108 -5.55 31.38 29.16
C ALA A 108 -4.16 30.75 29.36
N GLU A 109 -3.15 31.63 29.27
CA GLU A 109 -1.85 31.53 29.94
C GLU A 109 -0.70 30.85 29.16
N CYS A 110 0.12 31.73 28.58
CA CYS A 110 1.54 31.57 28.28
C CYS A 110 2.26 30.68 29.28
N TRP A 111 3.10 29.73 28.82
CA TRP A 111 4.51 29.48 29.16
C TRP A 111 5.04 28.36 28.24
#